data_AF-A0A848ZLY9-F1
#
_entry.id   AF-A0A848ZLY9-F1
#
_cell.length_a   1.000
_cell.length_b   1.000
_cell.length_c   1.000
_cell.angle_alpha   90.00
_cell.angle_beta   90.00
_cell.angle_gamma   90.00
#
_symmetry.space_group_name_H-M   'P 1'
#
loop_
_entity.id
_entity.type
_entity.pdbx_description
1 polymer ?
#
loop_
_entity_poly.entity_id
_entity_poly.type
_entity_poly.pdbx_seq_one_letter_code
_entity_poly.pdbx_strand_id
1 'polypeptide(L)' 'FVPSGRNGYHEFAAALMQGKMSYPTTIFLDEQMNMLSPVPGYQKPGPFLKIAKYFGEDIHKEKDWNTYNSESK' A
#
# COMPACT_ATOMS: atom_id res chain seq x y z
N PHE A 1 19.83 0.00 7.92
CA PHE A 1 18.89 -0.13 9.06
C PHE A 1 19.33 0.86 10.11
N VAL A 2 18.44 1.71 10.61
CA VAL A 2 18.76 2.71 11.63
C VAL A 2 18.42 2.12 13.01
N PRO A 3 19.42 1.88 13.88
CA PRO A 3 19.16 1.43 15.24
C PRO A 3 18.52 2.56 16.06
N SER A 4 17.36 2.30 16.66
CA SER A 4 16.65 3.25 17.53
C SER A 4 15.89 2.52 18.65
N GLY A 5 16.59 1.64 19.38
CA GLY A 5 15.97 0.80 20.41
C GLY A 5 14.84 -0.06 19.84
N ARG A 6 13.69 -0.09 20.52
CA ARG A 6 12.48 -0.81 20.05
C ARG A 6 11.86 -0.20 18.77
N ASN A 7 12.23 1.03 18.42
CA ASN A 7 11.72 1.76 17.26
C ASN A 7 12.73 1.77 16.10
N GLY A 8 13.74 0.89 16.10
CA GLY A 8 14.64 0.75 14.96
C GLY A 8 13.87 0.36 13.69
N TYR A 9 14.30 0.88 12.54
CA TYR A 9 13.59 0.67 11.27
C TYR A 9 14.55 0.50 10.09
N HIS A 10 14.06 -0.14 9.03
CA HIS A 10 14.78 -0.22 7.77
C HIS A 10 14.65 1.09 7.00
N GLU A 11 15.77 1.63 6.51
CA GLU A 11 15.81 2.88 5.74
C GLU A 11 14.97 2.79 4.47
N PHE A 12 14.97 1.63 3.82
CA PHE A 12 14.12 1.37 2.66
C PHE A 12 12.63 1.53 2.98
N ALA A 13 12.16 0.96 4.09
CA ALA A 13 10.78 1.11 4.53
C ALA A 13 10.45 2.58 4.87
N ALA A 14 11.37 3.27 5.56
CA ALA A 14 11.19 4.69 5.88
C ALA A 14 11.14 5.59 4.63
N ALA A 15 11.95 5.28 3.61
CA ALA A 15 11.93 6.00 2.33
C ALA A 15 10.58 5.81 1.61
N LEU A 16 10.08 4.57 1.53
CA LEU A 16 8.79 4.28 0.91
C LEU A 16 7.61 4.91 1.67
N MET A 17 7.71 5.00 3.00
CA MET A 17 6.65 5.54 3.86
C MET A 17 6.83 7.04 4.15
N GLN A 18 7.80 7.71 3.52
CA GLN A 18 8.11 9.13 3.73
C GLN A 18 8.29 9.49 5.22
N GLY A 19 8.89 8.60 5.99
CA GLY A 19 9.11 8.73 7.44
C GLY A 19 7.88 8.53 8.33
N LYS A 20 6.67 8.34 7.77
CA LYS A 20 5.44 8.09 8.53
C LYS A 20 5.25 6.61 8.81
N MET A 21 6.03 6.09 9.76
CA MET A 21 6.01 4.67 10.11
C MET A 21 4.70 4.25 10.80
N SER A 22 3.89 3.45 10.10
CA SER A 22 2.72 2.72 10.63
C SER A 22 2.88 1.22 10.40
N TYR A 23 2.49 0.38 11.35
CA TYR A 23 2.63 -1.08 11.24
C TYR A 23 1.32 -1.82 11.49
N PRO A 24 1.02 -2.88 10.71
CA PRO A 24 1.64 -3.22 9.43
C PRO A 24 1.25 -2.18 8.35
N THR A 25 2.08 -2.01 7.32
CA THR A 25 1.74 -1.23 6.11
C THR A 25 2.08 -2.07 4.89
N THR A 26 1.17 -2.15 3.93
CA THR A 26 1.41 -2.81 2.64
C THR A 26 1.58 -1.75 1.57
N ILE A 27 2.61 -1.87 0.73
CA ILE A 27 2.92 -0.91 -0.33
C ILE A 27 2.76 -1.62 -1.67
N PHE A 28 1.96 -1.03 -2.56
CA PHE A 28 1.77 -1.51 -3.93
C PHE A 28 2.69 -0.75 -4.88
N LEU A 29 3.43 -1.47 -5.71
CA LEU A 29 4.31 -0.95 -6.74
C LEU A 29 3.81 -1.44 -8.11
N ASP A 30 3.98 -0.63 -9.15
CA ASP A 30 3.76 -1.07 -10.54
C ASP A 30 4.99 -1.81 -11.11
N GLU A 31 4.90 -2.26 -12.36
CA GLU A 31 5.99 -2.98 -13.03
C GLU A 31 7.26 -2.13 -13.25
N GLN A 32 7.14 -0.80 -13.16
CA GLN A 32 8.24 0.14 -13.27
C GLN A 32 8.78 0.57 -11.90
N MET A 33 8.36 -0.10 -10.81
CA MET A 33 8.74 0.20 -9.44
C MET A 33 8.26 1.58 -8.95
N ASN A 34 7.26 2.18 -9.60
CA ASN A 34 6.63 3.38 -9.09
C ASN A 34 5.71 3.02 -7.93
N MET A 35 5.72 3.88 -6.91
CA MET A 35 4.86 3.71 -5.76
C MET A 35 3.43 4.14 -6.11
N LEU A 36 2.49 3.19 -6.04
CA LEU A 36 1.07 3.45 -6.30
C LEU A 36 0.40 4.04 -5.07
N SER A 37 0.31 3.27 -3.99
CA SER A 37 -0.29 3.72 -2.74
C SER A 37 0.14 2.86 -1.54
N PRO A 38 0.50 3.47 -0.40
CA PRO A 38 0.65 2.77 0.87
C PRO A 38 -0.72 2.54 1.53
N VAL A 39 -0.98 1.31 1.94
CA VAL A 39 -2.17 0.94 2.72
C VAL A 39 -1.75 0.69 4.17
N PRO A 40 -1.93 1.67 5.06
CA PRO A 40 -1.61 1.50 6.46
C PRO A 40 -2.65 0.63 7.17
N GLY A 41 -2.18 -0.14 8.14
CA GLY A 41 -3.01 -1.00 8.97
C GLY A 41 -3.32 -2.35 8.34
N TYR A 42 -3.73 -3.28 9.21
CA TYR A 42 -4.13 -4.61 8.79
C TYR A 42 -5.46 -4.56 8.05
N GLN A 43 -5.51 -5.21 6.88
CA GLN A 43 -6.72 -5.38 6.09
C GLN A 43 -7.20 -6.83 6.17
N LYS A 44 -8.51 -7.02 6.39
CA LYS A 44 -9.14 -8.33 6.29
C LYS A 44 -9.01 -8.87 4.85
N PRO A 45 -9.08 -10.19 4.64
CA PRO A 45 -8.87 -10.78 3.31
C PRO A 45 -9.76 -10.21 2.20
N GLY A 46 -11.05 -9.96 2.47
CA GLY A 46 -11.98 -9.40 1.48
C GLY A 46 -11.57 -8.00 0.99
N PRO A 47 -11.49 -6.99 1.88
CA PRO A 47 -10.99 -5.66 1.52
C PRO A 47 -9.60 -5.67 0.89
N PHE A 48 -8.69 -6.50 1.42
CA PHE A 48 -7.34 -6.62 0.89
C PHE A 48 -7.34 -7.11 -0.57
N LEU A 49 -8.09 -8.17 -0.87
CA LEU A 49 -8.17 -8.73 -2.21
C LEU A 49 -8.72 -7.71 -3.22
N LYS A 50 -9.69 -6.88 -2.80
CA LYS A 50 -10.23 -5.81 -3.64
C LYS A 50 -9.18 -4.76 -3.98
N ILE A 51 -8.37 -4.34 -3.01
CA ILE A 51 -7.25 -3.42 -3.24
C ILE A 51 -6.21 -4.08 -4.16
N ALA A 52 -5.85 -5.33 -3.88
CA ALA A 52 -4.87 -6.06 -4.67
C ALA A 52 -5.30 -6.23 -6.13
N LYS A 53 -6.58 -6.50 -6.40
CA LYS A 53 -7.12 -6.54 -7.77
C LYS A 53 -7.09 -5.19 -8.46
N TYR A 54 -7.48 -4.13 -7.76
CA TYR A 54 -7.48 -2.78 -8.33
C TYR A 54 -6.11 -2.34 -8.85
N PHE A 55 -5.04 -2.66 -8.13
CA PHE A 55 -3.68 -2.40 -8.59
C PHE A 55 -3.15 -3.48 -9.52
N GLY A 56 -3.41 -4.77 -9.25
CA GLY A 56 -2.86 -5.89 -10.03
C GLY A 56 -3.53 -6.11 -11.39
N GLU A 57 -4.73 -5.59 -11.61
CA GLU A 57 -5.42 -5.58 -12.91
C GLU A 57 -5.35 -4.19 -13.58
N ASP A 58 -4.47 -3.30 -13.10
CA ASP A 58 -4.26 -1.95 -13.67
C ASP A 58 -5.49 -1.02 -13.72
N ILE A 59 -6.56 -1.37 -13.01
CA ILE A 59 -7.83 -0.61 -12.98
C ILE A 59 -7.62 0.84 -12.56
N HIS A 60 -6.62 1.09 -11.70
CA HIS A 60 -6.23 2.43 -11.24
C HIS A 60 -5.81 3.39 -12.36
N LYS A 61 -5.43 2.89 -13.55
CA LYS A 61 -5.06 3.70 -14.71
C LYS A 61 -6.27 4.32 -15.40
N GLU A 62 -7.44 3.70 -15.27
CA GLU A 62 -8.68 4.11 -15.96
C GLU A 62 -9.73 4.69 -15.01
N LYS A 63 -9.72 4.25 -13.75
CA LYS A 63 -10.82 4.49 -12.82
C LYS A 63 -10.34 4.82 -11.42
N ASP A 64 -10.95 5.82 -10.81
CA ASP A 64 -10.70 6.16 -9.40
C ASP A 64 -11.17 5.07 -8.43
N TRP A 65 -10.44 4.95 -7.32
CA TRP A 65 -10.73 3.97 -6.26
C TRP A 65 -12.16 4.07 -5.74
N ASN A 66 -12.70 5.27 -5.55
CA ASN A 66 -14.05 5.46 -5.01
C ASN A 66 -15.11 4.82 -5.91
N THR A 67 -14.98 5.00 -7.23
CA THR A 67 -15.89 4.45 -8.23
C THR A 67 -15.77 2.93 -8.32
N TYR A 68 -14.54 2.40 -8.33
CA TYR A 68 -14.31 0.95 -8.26
C TYR A 68 -14.87 0.35 -6.95
N ASN A 69 -14.69 1.06 -5.85
CA ASN A 69 -15.10 0.59 -4.54
C ASN A 69 -16.62 0.56 -4.38
N SER A 70 -17.36 1.49 -4.98
CA SER A 70 -18.82 1.47 -4.94
C SER A 70 -19.44 0.34 -5.76
N GLU A 71 -18.80 -0.06 -6.86
CA GLU A 71 -19.36 -1.04 -7.80
C GLU A 71 -19.17 -2.49 -7.36
N SER A 72 -18.09 -2.81 -6.66
CA SER A 72 -17.81 -4.19 -6.23
C SER A 72 -18.63 -4.66 -5.01
N LYS A 73 -19.80 -4.06 -4.77
CA LYS A 73 -20.72 -4.48 -3.70
C LYS A 73 -21.40 -5.80 -4.02
#